data_AF-A0A3R9E8F6-F1
#
_entry.id   AF-A0A3R9E8F6-F1
#
_cell.length_a   1.000
_cell.length_b   1.000
_cell.length_c   1.000
_cell.angle_alpha   90.00
_cell.angle_beta   90.00
_cell.angle_gamma   90.00
#
_symmetry.space_group_name_H-M   'P 1'
#
loop_
_entity.id
_entity.type
_entity.pdbx_description
1 polymer ?
#
loop_
_entity_poly.entity_id
_entity_poly.type
_entity_poly.pdbx_seq_one_letter_code
_entity_poly.pdbx_strand_id
1 'polypeptide(L)'
;MVTGEFKSTTDDGKEIEAYRWDPGTIFLEKGEKVRLKILGINGKEHPFIIEGTDIKGVVKKGEETVVPLQFDMEGTYRLICLTHPDKENNGPMIAYIVVD
;
A
#
# COMPACT_ATOMS: atom_id res chain seq x y z
N MET A 1 5.87 -7.06 1.57
CA MET A 1 4.54 -6.66 1.08
C MET A 1 4.56 -6.71 -0.45
N VAL A 2 3.40 -6.84 -1.10
CA VAL A 2 3.25 -6.81 -2.56
C VAL A 2 2.05 -5.94 -2.96
N THR A 3 1.96 -5.55 -4.24
CA THR A 3 0.73 -4.99 -4.80
C THR A 3 -0.18 -6.11 -5.32
N GLY A 4 -1.39 -6.21 -4.78
CA GLY A 4 -2.41 -7.17 -5.17
C GLY A 4 -3.54 -6.52 -5.99
N GLU A 5 -4.28 -7.35 -6.70
CA GLU A 5 -5.45 -6.96 -7.49
C GLU A 5 -6.53 -8.04 -7.34
N PHE A 6 -7.75 -7.62 -7.01
CA PHE A 6 -8.95 -8.41 -7.21
C PHE A 6 -9.55 -8.04 -8.56
N LYS A 7 -9.88 -9.03 -9.37
CA LYS A 7 -10.53 -8.84 -10.66
C LYS A 7 -11.76 -9.73 -10.76
N SER A 8 -12.84 -9.17 -11.28
CA SER A 8 -14.09 -9.90 -11.52
C SER A 8 -14.82 -9.32 -12.73
N THR A 9 -15.84 -10.02 -13.20
CA THR A 9 -16.69 -9.62 -14.32
C THR A 9 -18.13 -9.71 -13.86
N THR A 10 -18.89 -8.62 -14.04
CA THR A 10 -20.31 -8.57 -13.71
C THR A 10 -21.14 -9.33 -14.76
N ASP A 11 -22.40 -9.63 -14.43
CA ASP A 11 -23.29 -10.39 -15.32
C ASP A 11 -23.52 -9.71 -16.69
N ASP A 12 -23.42 -8.38 -16.75
CA ASP A 12 -23.49 -7.57 -17.98
C ASP A 12 -22.15 -7.46 -18.73
N GLY A 13 -21.10 -8.16 -18.27
CA GLY A 13 -19.80 -8.28 -18.93
C GLY A 13 -18.80 -7.17 -18.60
N LYS A 14 -19.11 -6.27 -17.66
CA LYS A 14 -18.18 -5.22 -17.24
C LYS A 14 -17.10 -5.79 -16.30
N GLU A 15 -15.84 -5.50 -16.61
CA GLU A 15 -14.74 -5.82 -15.68
C GLU A 15 -14.71 -4.83 -14.51
N ILE A 16 -14.49 -5.36 -13.32
CA ILE A 16 -14.27 -4.59 -12.08
C ILE A 16 -12.97 -5.03 -11.44
N GLU A 17 -12.20 -4.06 -10.96
CA GLU A 17 -10.90 -4.28 -10.33
C GLU A 17 -10.83 -3.55 -8.99
N ALA A 18 -10.06 -4.11 -8.06
CA ALA A 18 -9.71 -3.44 -6.80
C ALA A 18 -8.26 -3.75 -6.41
N TYR A 19 -7.45 -2.72 -6.29
CA TYR A 19 -6.03 -2.83 -5.93
C TYR A 19 -5.84 -2.74 -4.42
N ARG A 20 -4.92 -3.55 -3.89
CA ARG A 20 -4.62 -3.62 -2.46
C ARG A 20 -3.13 -3.74 -2.21
N TRP A 21 -2.70 -3.24 -1.06
CA TRP A 21 -1.43 -3.65 -0.47
C TRP A 21 -1.65 -4.97 0.26
N ASP A 22 -0.74 -5.93 0.08
CA ASP A 22 -0.84 -7.23 0.76
C ASP A 22 0.48 -7.63 1.45
N PRO A 23 0.49 -7.93 2.76
CA PRO A 23 -0.65 -7.86 3.67
C PRO A 23 -1.18 -6.43 3.85
N GLY A 24 -2.46 -6.29 4.18
CA GLY A 24 -3.12 -4.99 4.42
C GLY A 24 -2.76 -4.34 5.75
N THR A 25 -2.07 -5.05 6.64
CA THR A 25 -1.61 -4.54 7.94
C THR A 25 -0.24 -5.12 8.26
N ILE A 26 0.65 -4.30 8.81
CA ILE A 26 1.94 -4.71 9.39
C ILE A 26 2.08 -4.10 10.79
N PHE A 27 2.89 -4.74 11.63
CA PHE A 27 3.14 -4.36 13.02
C PHE A 27 4.62 -4.07 13.23
N LEU A 28 4.93 -2.97 13.91
CA LEU A 28 6.27 -2.57 14.31
C LEU A 28 6.25 -2.16 15.79
N GLU A 29 7.40 -2.24 16.44
CA GLU A 29 7.60 -1.65 17.76
C GLU A 29 8.02 -0.17 17.63
N LYS A 30 7.66 0.66 18.61
CA LYS A 30 8.14 2.05 18.68
C LYS A 30 9.67 2.14 18.65
N GLY A 31 10.18 3.01 17.79
CA GLY A 31 11.62 3.20 17.59
C GLY A 31 12.31 2.08 16.82
N GLU A 32 11.59 1.03 16.40
CA GLU A 32 12.14 -0.05 15.60
C GLU A 32 12.61 0.47 14.23
N LYS A 33 13.79 0.02 13.81
CA LYS A 33 14.37 0.36 12.51
C LYS A 33 14.22 -0.81 11.55
N VAL A 34 13.34 -0.69 10.58
CA VAL A 34 13.09 -1.74 9.59
C VAL A 34 13.19 -1.20 8.17
N ARG A 35 13.33 -2.13 7.21
CA ARG A 35 13.25 -1.85 5.78
C ARG A 35 12.04 -2.57 5.22
N LEU A 36 10.94 -1.85 5.01
CA LEU A 36 9.77 -2.40 4.35
C LEU A 36 10.08 -2.60 2.86
N LYS A 37 10.07 -3.86 2.42
CA LYS A 37 10.22 -4.26 1.02
C LYS A 37 8.84 -4.47 0.40
N ILE A 38 8.59 -3.77 -0.70
CA ILE A 38 7.34 -3.85 -1.45
C ILE A 38 7.65 -4.25 -2.90
N LEU A 39 7.19 -5.42 -3.33
CA LEU A 39 7.34 -5.87 -4.72
C LEU A 39 6.08 -5.51 -5.52
N GLY A 40 6.23 -4.74 -6.60
CA GLY A 40 5.12 -4.41 -7.49
C GLY A 40 4.75 -5.59 -8.39
N ILE A 41 3.63 -6.25 -8.14
CA ILE A 41 3.15 -7.37 -8.97
C ILE A 41 2.10 -6.90 -9.98
N ASN A 42 1.05 -6.23 -9.49
CA ASN A 42 -0.05 -5.72 -10.30
C ASN A 42 -0.07 -4.19 -10.39
N GLY A 43 -0.67 -3.66 -11.46
CA GLY A 43 -0.67 -2.23 -11.80
C GLY A 43 0.70 -1.73 -12.27
N LYS A 44 0.74 -0.66 -13.08
CA LYS A 44 2.00 -0.12 -13.63
C LYS A 44 2.86 0.54 -12.55
N GLU A 45 2.24 1.44 -11.78
CA GLU A 45 2.89 2.19 -10.72
C GLU A 45 1.89 2.60 -9.63
N HIS A 46 2.40 2.67 -8.40
CA HIS A 46 1.64 3.00 -7.20
C HIS A 46 2.43 4.04 -6.38
N PRO A 47 2.36 5.34 -6.75
CA PRO A 47 2.77 6.42 -5.86
C PRO A 47 2.05 6.32 -4.52
N PHE A 48 2.78 6.43 -3.42
CA PHE A 48 2.22 6.33 -2.08
C PHE A 48 2.79 7.38 -1.13
N ILE A 49 2.03 7.61 -0.06
CA ILE A 49 2.45 8.33 1.14
C ILE A 49 2.20 7.48 2.38
N ILE A 50 2.96 7.72 3.45
CA ILE A 50 2.60 7.26 4.80
C ILE A 50 2.07 8.47 5.57
N GLU A 51 0.77 8.48 5.82
CA GLU A 51 0.08 9.57 6.50
C GLU A 51 0.72 9.89 7.85
N GLY A 52 0.84 11.17 8.19
CA GLY A 52 1.46 11.62 9.44
C GLY A 52 2.99 11.66 9.41
N THR A 53 3.60 11.40 8.24
CA THR A 53 5.06 11.46 8.03
C THR A 53 5.40 12.13 6.69
N ASP A 54 6.69 12.40 6.47
CA ASP A 54 7.21 12.87 5.18
C ASP A 54 7.56 11.71 4.21
N ILE A 55 7.31 10.46 4.60
CA ILE A 55 7.67 9.28 3.81
C ILE A 55 6.71 9.14 2.62
N LYS A 56 7.30 9.09 1.43
CA LYS A 56 6.60 8.88 0.16
C LYS A 56 7.49 8.10 -0.80
N GLY A 57 6.87 7.47 -1.80
CA GLY A 57 7.60 6.69 -2.80
C GLY A 57 6.70 6.27 -3.95
N VAL A 58 7.25 5.45 -4.85
CA VAL A 58 6.51 4.88 -5.98
C VAL A 58 6.90 3.41 -6.11
N VAL A 59 5.92 2.51 -6.02
CA VAL A 59 6.13 1.09 -6.32
C VAL A 59 5.84 0.84 -7.79
N LYS A 60 6.77 0.23 -8.53
CA LYS A 60 6.63 -0.07 -9.96
C LYS A 60 6.50 -1.56 -10.21
N LYS A 61 5.77 -1.92 -11.27
CA LYS A 61 5.62 -3.32 -11.69
C LYS A 61 6.97 -3.98 -11.97
N GLY A 62 7.22 -5.13 -11.36
CA GLY A 62 8.44 -5.91 -11.51
C GLY A 62 9.62 -5.44 -10.66
N GLU A 63 9.47 -4.38 -9.87
CA GLU A 63 10.55 -3.80 -9.06
C GLU A 63 10.29 -3.95 -7.56
N GLU A 64 11.34 -4.22 -6.78
CA GLU A 64 11.31 -4.13 -5.32
C GLU A 64 11.60 -2.69 -4.90
N THR A 65 10.63 -2.07 -4.22
CA THR A 65 10.80 -0.77 -3.56
C THR A 65 11.16 -1.00 -2.10
N VAL A 66 12.23 -0.34 -1.63
CA VAL A 66 12.69 -0.45 -0.23
C VAL A 66 12.43 0.87 0.49
N VAL A 67 11.64 0.82 1.54
CA VAL A 67 11.22 1.98 2.35
C VAL A 67 11.81 1.83 3.75
N PRO A 68 12.77 2.70 4.15
CA PRO A 68 13.22 2.77 5.54
C PRO A 68 12.08 3.26 6.42
N LEU A 69 11.75 2.51 7.47
CA LEU A 69 10.73 2.90 8.45
C LEU A 69 11.36 3.00 9.83
N GLN A 70 10.96 4.05 10.54
CA GLN A 70 11.19 4.26 11.96
C GLN A 70 10.12 5.24 12.45
N PHE A 71 9.41 4.87 13.51
CA PHE A 71 8.34 5.67 14.09
C PHE A 71 8.64 5.93 15.57
N ASP A 72 8.67 7.20 15.97
CA ASP A 72 8.98 7.60 17.35
C ASP A 72 7.72 7.77 18.22
N MET A 73 6.54 7.65 17.62
CA MET A 73 5.24 7.72 18.29
C MET A 73 4.45 6.44 18.01
N GLU A 74 3.80 5.92 19.04
CA GLU A 74 2.80 4.87 18.91
C GLU A 74 1.59 5.38 18.12
N GLY A 75 0.90 4.46 17.45
CA GLY A 75 -0.30 4.77 16.70
C GLY A 75 -0.46 3.93 15.45
N THR A 76 -1.49 4.25 14.67
CA THR A 76 -1.73 3.60 13.37
C THR A 76 -1.46 4.60 12.25
N TYR A 77 -0.50 4.27 11.39
CA TYR A 77 -0.14 5.05 10.22
C TYR A 77 -0.73 4.38 8.97
N ARG A 78 -1.25 5.19 8.04
CA ARG A 78 -1.84 4.68 6.79
C ARG A 78 -0.84 4.81 5.65
N LEU A 79 -0.50 3.70 5.01
CA LEU A 79 0.19 3.69 3.71
C LEU A 79 -0.88 3.80 2.62
N ILE A 80 -0.95 4.95 1.96
CA ILE A 80 -2.02 5.32 1.03
C ILE A 80 -1.47 5.35 -0.38
N CYS A 81 -2.04 4.57 -1.30
CA CYS A 81 -1.78 4.71 -2.74
C CYS A 81 -2.55 5.92 -3.29
N LEU A 82 -1.87 6.76 -4.07
CA LEU A 82 -2.45 7.95 -4.68
C LEU A 82 -3.14 7.64 -6.03
N THR A 83 -2.85 6.49 -6.65
CA THR A 83 -3.51 6.05 -7.90
C THR A 83 -4.89 5.46 -7.65
N HIS A 84 -5.08 4.76 -6.52
CA HIS A 84 -6.32 4.04 -6.20
C HIS A 84 -6.94 4.56 -4.88
N PRO A 85 -7.35 5.84 -4.80
CA PRO A 85 -7.80 6.47 -3.55
C PRO A 85 -9.16 5.98 -3.06
N ASP A 86 -10.04 5.56 -3.97
CA ASP A 86 -11.44 5.24 -3.68
C ASP A 86 -12.01 4.22 -4.68
N LYS A 87 -13.28 3.85 -4.50
CA LYS A 87 -13.97 2.86 -5.34
C LYS A 87 -14.00 3.22 -6.83
N GLU A 88 -14.20 4.50 -7.17
CA GLU A 88 -14.28 4.94 -8.56
C GLU A 88 -12.92 4.86 -9.27
N ASN A 89 -11.85 4.77 -8.48
CA ASN A 89 -10.48 4.58 -8.92
C ASN A 89 -9.93 3.21 -8.48
N ASN A 90 -10.76 2.15 -8.48
CA ASN A 90 -10.35 0.77 -8.19
C ASN A 90 -9.66 0.58 -6.82
N GLY A 91 -10.00 1.39 -5.82
CA GLY A 91 -9.49 1.37 -4.46
C GLY A 91 -10.58 1.18 -3.39
N PRO A 92 -10.36 1.61 -2.13
CA PRO A 92 -9.16 2.29 -1.63
C PRO A 92 -7.99 1.33 -1.43
N MET A 93 -6.82 1.68 -1.95
CA MET A 93 -5.60 0.91 -1.74
C MET A 93 -4.82 1.49 -0.55
N ILE A 94 -5.19 1.01 0.64
CA ILE A 94 -4.64 1.43 1.94
C ILE A 94 -4.12 0.22 2.69
N ALA A 95 -2.94 0.35 3.29
CA ALA A 95 -2.42 -0.57 4.31
C ALA A 95 -2.23 0.18 5.63
N TYR A 96 -2.25 -0.55 6.74
CA TYR A 96 -2.05 -0.02 8.07
C TYR A 96 -0.69 -0.46 8.63
N ILE A 97 0.03 0.47 9.23
CA ILE A 97 1.25 0.23 9.98
C ILE A 97 0.89 0.53 11.43
N VAL A 98 0.75 -0.51 12.24
CA VAL A 98 0.45 -0.39 13.66
C VAL A 98 1.77 -0.35 14.42
N VAL A 99 1.99 0.70 15.19
CA VAL A 99 3.16 0.92 16.04
C VAL A 99 2.70 0.89 17.49
N ASP A 100 3.19 -0.09 18.25
CA ASP A 100 2.96 -0.27 19.69
C ASP A 100 4.30 -0.24 20.46
#